data_AF-A0A7K4M6K3-F1
#
_entry.id   AF-A0A7K4M6K3-F1
#
_cell.length_a   1.000
_cell.length_b   1.000
_cell.length_c   1.000
_cell.angle_alpha   90.00
_cell.angle_beta   90.00
_cell.angle_gamma   90.00
#
_symmetry.space_group_name_H-M   'P 1'
#
loop_
_entity.id
_entity.type
_entity.pdbx_description
1 polymer ?
#
loop_
_entity_poly.entity_id
_entity_poly.type
_entity_poly.pdbx_seq_one_letter_code
_entity_poly.pdbx_strand_id
1 'polypeptide(L)' 'MSALKVYSTSVTGSREIKSQQSEVTRILDGKNIKYELVDISQDNALREEMRAKAGNPKAIPPQIVNGDHYCG' A
#
# COMPACT_ATOMS: atom_id res chain seq x y z
N MET A 1 -14.62 8.22 -9.76
CA MET A 1 -13.88 8.87 -8.66
C MET A 1 -12.68 8.00 -8.38
N SER A 2 -11.47 8.46 -8.66
CA SER A 2 -10.26 7.66 -8.47
C SER A 2 -9.88 7.68 -6.99
N ALA A 3 -10.06 6.56 -6.30
CA ALA A 3 -9.66 6.41 -4.91
C ALA A 3 -8.18 6.02 -4.86
N LEU A 4 -7.37 6.79 -4.13
CA LEU A 4 -5.99 6.42 -3.83
C LEU A 4 -6.01 5.24 -2.88
N LYS A 5 -5.40 4.13 -3.24
CA LYS A 5 -5.23 2.94 -2.41
C LYS A 5 -3.79 2.81 -1.97
N VAL A 6 -3.59 2.60 -0.68
CA VAL A 6 -2.29 2.33 -0.08
C VAL A 6 -2.32 0.92 0.47
N TYR A 7 -1.61 0.01 -0.19
CA TYR A 7 -1.44 -1.35 0.30
C TYR A 7 -0.39 -1.34 1.41
N SER A 8 -0.81 -1.87 2.56
CA SER A 8 -0.02 -1.98 3.78
C SER A 8 -0.19 -3.37 4.39
N THR A 9 0.58 -3.70 5.41
CA THR A 9 0.45 -4.91 6.21
C THR A 9 0.51 -4.55 7.68
N SER A 10 -0.49 -5.00 8.44
CA SER A 10 -0.47 -4.90 9.90
C SER A 10 0.47 -5.94 10.54
N VAL A 11 0.72 -7.06 9.83
CA VAL A 11 1.56 -8.17 10.29
C VAL A 11 2.87 -8.20 9.51
N THR A 12 3.95 -7.69 10.12
CA THR A 12 5.30 -7.78 9.56
C THR A 12 6.36 -7.77 10.65
N GLY A 13 7.40 -8.59 10.49
CA GLY A 13 8.61 -8.57 11.33
C GLY A 13 9.67 -7.57 10.86
N SER A 14 9.52 -7.00 9.66
CA SER A 14 10.48 -6.04 9.11
C SER A 14 10.22 -4.63 9.64
N ARG A 15 11.22 -4.08 10.33
CA ARG A 15 11.19 -2.69 10.82
C ARG A 15 11.17 -1.68 9.67
N GLU A 16 11.88 -1.97 8.60
CA GLU A 16 11.96 -1.12 7.41
C GLU A 16 10.58 -0.95 6.76
N ILE A 17 9.89 -2.07 6.52
CA ILE A 17 8.52 -2.08 5.97
C ILE A 17 7.59 -1.29 6.90
N LYS A 18 7.65 -1.51 8.21
CA LYS A 18 6.82 -0.79 9.18
C LYS A 18 7.07 0.73 9.17
N SER A 19 8.34 1.13 9.06
CA SER A 19 8.75 2.54 9.00
C SER A 19 8.27 3.21 7.71
N GLN A 20 8.52 2.58 6.56
CA GLN A 20 8.15 3.13 5.24
C GLN A 20 6.63 3.31 5.11
N GLN A 21 5.84 2.32 5.54
CA GLN A 21 4.38 2.43 5.53
C GLN A 21 3.88 3.58 6.41
N SER A 22 4.45 3.73 7.61
CA SER A 22 4.07 4.80 8.54
C SER A 22 4.44 6.18 8.01
N GLU A 23 5.56 6.29 7.29
CA GLU A 23 5.98 7.53 6.64
C GLU A 23 5.00 7.94 5.53
N VAL A 24 4.62 6.99 4.66
CA VAL A 24 3.65 7.23 3.59
C VAL A 24 2.31 7.69 4.14
N THR A 25 1.73 6.98 5.11
CA THR A 25 0.43 7.37 5.70
C THR A 25 0.50 8.72 6.38
N ARG A 26 1.55 8.99 7.17
CA ARG A 26 1.75 10.29 7.83
C ARG A 26 1.86 11.45 6.85
N ILE A 27 2.52 11.26 5.70
CA ILE A 27 2.62 12.30 4.67
C ILE A 27 1.26 12.56 4.03
N LEU A 28 0.50 11.50 3.72
CA LEU A 28 -0.83 11.62 3.12
C LEU A 28 -1.81 12.30 4.08
N ASP A 29 -1.79 11.91 5.36
CA ASP A 29 -2.58 12.52 6.43
C ASP A 29 -2.21 14.00 6.60
N GLY A 30 -0.92 14.32 6.63
CA GLY A 30 -0.43 15.70 6.74
C GLY A 30 -0.81 16.58 5.55
N LYS A 31 -1.02 15.99 4.38
CA LYS A 31 -1.52 16.68 3.17
C LYS A 31 -3.05 16.64 3.03
N ASN A 32 -3.76 16.03 3.99
CA ASN A 32 -5.21 15.85 3.96
C ASN A 32 -5.70 15.16 2.67
N ILE A 33 -4.91 14.21 2.15
CA ILE A 33 -5.25 13.42 0.98
C ILE A 33 -6.08 12.23 1.45
N LYS A 34 -7.26 12.03 0.86
CA LYS A 34 -8.09 10.85 1.16
C LYS A 34 -7.51 9.62 0.46
N TYR A 35 -7.28 8.57 1.23
CA TYR A 35 -6.84 7.27 0.72
C TYR A 35 -7.55 6.14 1.44
N GLU A 36 -7.59 4.99 0.78
CA GLU A 36 -8.03 3.72 1.32
C GLU A 36 -6.80 2.91 1.73
N LEU A 37 -6.70 2.56 3.00
CA LEU A 37 -5.66 1.70 3.51
C LEU A 37 -6.09 0.23 3.33
N VAL A 38 -5.37 -0.51 2.49
CA VAL A 38 -5.67 -1.91 2.19
C VAL A 38 -4.66 -2.79 2.91
N ASP A 39 -5.09 -3.56 3.90
CA ASP A 39 -4.22 -4.47 4.64
C ASP A 39 -4.09 -5.83 3.95
N ILE A 40 -2.94 -6.10 3.33
CA ILE A 40 -2.66 -7.34 2.61
C ILE A 40 -2.48 -8.55 3.52
N SER A 41 -2.40 -8.38 4.84
CA SER A 41 -2.33 -9.50 5.78
C SER A 41 -3.68 -10.16 6.04
N GLN A 42 -4.78 -9.49 5.67
CA GLN A 42 -6.14 -9.99 5.86
C GLN A 42 -6.50 -11.06 4.82
N ASP A 43 -6.03 -10.90 3.57
CA ASP A 43 -6.32 -11.81 2.47
C ASP A 43 -5.15 -11.89 1.47
N ASN A 44 -4.80 -13.11 1.07
CA ASN A 44 -3.80 -13.38 0.05
C ASN A 44 -4.19 -12.80 -1.32
N ALA A 45 -5.48 -12.69 -1.63
CA ALA A 45 -5.94 -12.07 -2.89
C ALA A 45 -5.50 -10.60 -3.00
N LEU A 46 -5.52 -9.85 -1.90
CA LEU A 46 -5.07 -8.45 -1.86
C LEU A 46 -3.56 -8.33 -2.10
N ARG A 47 -2.79 -9.29 -1.60
CA ARG A 47 -1.35 -9.38 -1.85
C ARG A 47 -1.04 -9.66 -3.32
N GLU A 48 -1.81 -10.54 -3.94
CA GLU A 48 -1.69 -10.83 -5.37
C GLU A 48 -2.09 -9.63 -6.23
N GLU A 49 -3.19 -8.95 -5.89
CA GLU A 49 -3.63 -7.71 -6.54
C GLU A 49 -2.53 -6.64 -6.49
N MET A 50 -1.94 -6.40 -5.31
CA MET A 50 -0.84 -5.45 -5.12
C MET A 50 0.35 -5.78 -6.02
N ARG A 51 0.76 -7.05 -6.09
CA ARG A 51 1.88 -7.51 -6.91
C ARG A 51 1.61 -7.41 -8.40
N ALA A 52 0.38 -7.73 -8.82
CA ALA A 52 -0.06 -7.60 -10.20
C ALA A 52 -0.04 -6.14 -10.64
N LYS A 53 -0.55 -5.22 -9.80
CA LYS A 53 -0.54 -3.77 -10.08
C LYS A 53 0.87 -3.19 -10.09
N ALA A 54 1.74 -3.64 -9.20
CA ALA A 54 3.16 -3.27 -9.20
C ALA A 54 3.96 -3.90 -10.36
N GLY A 55 3.38 -4.86 -11.09
CA GLY A 55 4.09 -5.64 -12.11
C GLY A 55 5.27 -6.44 -11.55
N ASN A 56 5.35 -6.62 -10.23
CA ASN A 56 6.48 -7.24 -9.54
C ASN A 56 5.99 -8.32 -8.56
N PRO A 57 6.29 -9.61 -8.82
CA PRO A 57 5.87 -10.72 -7.96
C PRO A 57 6.51 -10.69 -6.56
N LYS A 58 7.59 -9.91 -6.38
CA LYS A 58 8.29 -9.72 -5.11
C LYS A 58 8.00 -8.35 -4.48
N ALA A 59 7.00 -7.61 -4.94
CA ALA A 59 6.60 -6.34 -4.33
C ALA A 59 6.30 -6.53 -2.83
N ILE A 60 6.75 -5.55 -2.05
CA ILE A 60 6.57 -5.46 -0.60
C ILE A 60 5.87 -4.14 -0.26
N PRO A 61 5.04 -4.08 0.80
CA PRO A 61 4.46 -2.82 1.25
C PRO A 61 5.51 -1.79 1.71
N PRO A 62 5.21 -0.48 1.65
CA PRO A 62 3.98 0.13 1.12
C PRO A 62 3.94 0.12 -0.41
N GLN A 63 2.74 0.05 -0.99
CA GLN A 63 2.52 0.20 -2.44
C GLN A 63 1.30 1.09 -2.68
N ILE A 64 1.40 2.04 -3.59
CA ILE A 64 0.41 3.09 -3.83
C ILE A 64 -0.16 2.92 -5.24
N VAL A 65 -1.48 2.92 -5.32
CA VAL A 65 -2.23 2.84 -6.59
C VAL A 65 -3.29 3.92 -6.59
N ASN A 66 -3.40 4.68 -7.68
CA ASN A 66 -4.48 5.63 -7.90
C ASN A 66 -5.46 5.07 -8.95
N GLY A 67 -6.57 4.49 -8.49
CA GLY A 67 -7.49 3.76 -9.36
C GLY A 67 -6.83 2.54 -10.00
N ASP A 68 -6.56 2.62 -11.30
CA ASP A 68 -5.87 1.58 -12.08
C ASP A 68 -4.39 1.91 -12.35
N HIS A 69 -3.95 3.12 -11.98
CA HIS A 69 -2.58 3.56 -12.21
C HIS A 69 -1.71 3.26 -10.99
N TYR A 70 -0.69 2.42 -11.17
CA TYR A 70 0.32 2.18 -10.14
C TYR A 70 1.27 3.37 -10.00
N CYS A 71 1.45 3.85 -8.77
CA CYS A 71 2.23 5.06 -8.47
C CYS A 71 3.61 4.77 -7.87
N GLY A 72 3.81 3.59 -7.25
CA GLY A 72 5.07 3.17 -6.62
C GLY A 72 4.89 2.42 -5.31
#